data_AF-A0A414ZB15-F1
#
_entry.id   AF-A0A414ZB15-F1
#
_cell.length_a   1.000
_cell.length_b   1.000
_cell.length_c   1.000
_cell.angle_alpha   90.00
_cell.angle_beta   90.00
_cell.angle_gamma   90.00
#
_symmetry.space_group_name_H-M   'P 1'
#
loop_
_entity.id
_entity.type
_entity.pdbx_description
1 polymer ?
#
loop_
_entity_poly.entity_id
_entity_poly.type
_entity_poly.pdbx_seq_one_letter_code
_entity_poly.pdbx_strand_id
1 'polypeptide(L)'
;MQNYSIAMLKNPQKADEEPKAYAKSQITGELTLKELSRRVASQTTVSRADVSAVIIATVENMIEGLRAGEQVDFGDLGKFRLQLTSRGAETAEKFTAANITGVNIQFIPGEDLKDIFAGMECSPVPTRAATRAVLKAQKAGQTTVDISGTSTPGGNAGGGNAGGDGGIEDDPLG
;
A
#
# COMPACT_ATOMS: atom_id res chain seq x y z
N MET A 1 -11.53 -7.34 16.53
CA MET A 1 -12.40 -6.25 16.06
C MET A 1 -11.63 -5.42 15.03
N GLN A 2 -12.12 -5.29 13.80
CA GLN A 2 -11.49 -4.49 12.74
C GLN A 2 -12.16 -3.12 12.64
N ASN A 3 -11.37 -2.05 12.72
CA ASN A 3 -11.88 -0.70 12.54
C ASN A 3 -12.07 -0.42 11.04
N TYR A 4 -13.20 0.19 10.66
CA TYR A 4 -13.43 0.64 9.29
C TYR A 4 -14.01 2.05 9.25
N SER A 5 -13.72 2.77 8.18
CA SER A 5 -14.36 4.06 7.87
C SER A 5 -15.15 3.94 6.58
N ILE A 6 -16.17 4.77 6.39
CA ILE A 6 -16.98 4.78 5.17
C ILE A 6 -16.42 5.83 4.20
N ALA A 7 -16.27 5.46 2.93
CA ALA A 7 -15.89 6.36 1.85
C ALA A 7 -16.81 6.20 0.64
N MET A 8 -17.25 7.31 0.07
CA MET A 8 -18.00 7.33 -1.19
C MET A 8 -17.02 7.21 -2.36
N LEU A 9 -17.19 6.21 -3.23
CA LEU A 9 -16.33 5.98 -4.40
C LEU A 9 -17.19 5.84 -5.66
N LYS A 10 -16.74 6.46 -6.75
CA LYS A 10 -17.28 6.23 -8.10
C LYS A 10 -16.72 4.94 -8.68
N ASN A 11 -17.51 4.24 -9.48
CA ASN A 11 -17.07 3.03 -10.15
C ASN A 11 -16.25 3.39 -11.41
N PRO A 12 -14.96 3.00 -11.52
CA PRO A 12 -14.14 3.29 -12.71
C PRO A 12 -14.65 2.62 -13.98
N GLN A 13 -15.36 1.48 -13.87
CA GLN A 13 -15.91 0.76 -15.02
C GLN A 13 -17.26 1.33 -15.47
N LYS A 14 -17.91 2.15 -14.63
CA LYS A 14 -19.20 2.77 -14.89
C LYS A 14 -19.22 4.17 -14.30
N ALA A 15 -18.51 5.07 -14.97
CA ALA A 15 -18.25 6.43 -14.49
C ALA A 15 -19.53 7.28 -14.30
N ASP A 16 -20.60 6.92 -15.00
CA ASP A 16 -21.90 7.60 -14.97
C ASP A 16 -22.78 7.18 -13.78
N GLU A 17 -22.40 6.15 -13.01
CA GLU A 17 -23.12 5.78 -11.79
C GLU A 17 -22.77 6.72 -10.63
N GLU A 18 -23.77 7.05 -9.81
CA GLU A 18 -23.59 7.81 -8.57
C GLU A 18 -22.60 7.12 -7.62
N PRO A 19 -21.79 7.88 -6.84
CA PRO A 19 -20.86 7.31 -5.88
C PRO A 19 -21.55 6.38 -4.88
N LYS A 20 -20.97 5.20 -4.66
CA LYS A 20 -21.46 4.22 -3.68
C LYS A 20 -20.59 4.25 -2.42
N ALA A 21 -21.18 3.94 -1.29
CA ALA A 21 -20.48 3.82 -0.01
C ALA A 21 -19.71 2.49 0.06
N TYR A 22 -18.42 2.55 0.41
CA TYR A 22 -17.59 1.37 0.64
C TYR A 22 -16.89 1.47 1.99
N ALA A 23 -16.78 0.33 2.67
CA ALA A 23 -15.97 0.22 3.88
C ALA A 23 -14.48 0.23 3.50
N LYS A 24 -13.70 1.05 4.21
CA LYS A 24 -12.23 1.07 4.14
C LYS A 24 -11.66 0.63 5.47
N SER A 25 -10.94 -0.48 5.48
CA SER A 25 -10.20 -0.96 6.65
C SER A 25 -9.24 0.11 7.16
N GLN A 26 -9.22 0.32 8.47
CA GLN A 26 -8.33 1.25 9.15
C GLN A 26 -7.24 0.47 9.87
N ILE A 27 -6.00 0.73 9.51
CA ILE A 27 -4.82 0.17 10.16
C ILE A 27 -4.70 0.79 11.56
N THR A 28 -4.74 -0.06 12.59
CA THR A 28 -4.71 0.33 14.01
C THR A 28 -3.29 0.63 14.49
N GLY A 29 -2.30 0.00 13.87
CA GLY A 29 -0.88 0.18 14.18
C GLY A 29 -0.01 -0.64 13.23
N GLU A 30 1.29 -0.44 13.33
CA GLU A 30 2.30 -1.21 12.61
C GLU A 30 2.99 -2.14 13.61
N LEU A 31 3.11 -3.42 13.28
CA LEU A 31 3.95 -4.36 14.03
C LEU A 31 5.32 -4.39 13.35
N THR A 32 6.26 -3.65 13.91
CA THR A 32 7.60 -3.49 13.31
C THR A 32 8.42 -4.77 13.41
N LEU A 33 9.45 -4.94 12.56
CA LEU A 33 10.41 -6.05 12.69
C LEU A 33 11.02 -6.13 14.09
N LYS A 34 11.33 -4.98 14.70
CA LYS A 34 11.86 -4.91 16.06
C LYS A 34 10.91 -5.51 17.10
N GLU A 35 9.62 -5.26 16.97
CA GLU A 35 8.58 -5.76 17.88
C GLU A 35 8.22 -7.22 17.59
N LEU A 36 8.09 -7.59 16.31
CA LEU A 36 7.85 -8.96 15.88
C LEU A 36 8.98 -9.88 16.37
N SER A 37 10.24 -9.52 16.11
CA SER A 37 11.39 -10.30 16.58
C SER A 37 11.43 -10.42 18.10
N ARG A 38 10.95 -9.40 18.83
CA ARG A 38 10.82 -9.48 20.30
C ARG A 38 9.74 -10.48 20.72
N ARG A 39 8.58 -10.49 20.06
CA ARG A 39 7.49 -11.43 20.35
C ARG A 39 7.92 -12.87 20.09
N VAL A 40 8.56 -13.14 18.96
CA VAL A 40 9.09 -14.47 18.61
C VAL A 40 10.18 -14.91 19.60
N ALA A 41 11.11 -14.03 19.95
CA ALA A 41 12.14 -14.35 20.95
C ALA A 41 11.54 -14.65 22.33
N SER A 42 10.38 -14.09 22.68
CA SER A 42 9.70 -14.43 23.95
C SER A 42 9.01 -15.80 23.95
N GLN A 43 8.80 -16.38 22.77
CA GLN A 43 8.13 -17.68 22.57
C GLN A 43 9.13 -18.79 22.22
N THR A 44 10.41 -18.46 22.06
CA THR A 44 11.48 -19.36 21.63
C THR A 44 12.71 -19.15 22.50
N THR A 45 13.76 -19.95 22.28
CA THR A 45 15.07 -19.76 22.95
C THR A 45 16.02 -18.86 22.16
N VAL A 46 15.57 -18.36 21.01
CA VAL A 46 16.39 -17.59 20.06
C VAL A 46 16.42 -16.12 20.46
N SER A 47 17.58 -15.48 20.39
CA SER A 47 17.68 -14.06 20.71
C SER A 47 16.94 -13.20 19.69
N ARG A 48 16.47 -12.02 20.10
CA ARG A 48 15.85 -11.06 19.17
C ARG A 48 16.77 -10.73 17.98
N ALA A 49 18.08 -10.66 18.20
CA ALA A 49 19.06 -10.36 17.15
C ALA A 49 19.05 -11.48 16.10
N ASP A 50 19.12 -12.73 16.54
CA ASP A 50 19.12 -13.90 15.67
C ASP A 50 17.78 -14.05 14.93
N VAL A 51 16.65 -13.83 15.60
CA VAL A 51 15.33 -13.82 14.91
C VAL A 51 15.30 -12.78 13.79
N SER A 52 15.83 -11.59 14.04
CA SER A 52 15.87 -10.52 13.03
C SER A 52 16.76 -10.91 11.86
N ALA A 53 17.92 -11.51 12.13
CA ALA A 53 18.83 -12.00 11.11
C ALA A 53 18.18 -13.09 10.24
N VAL A 54 17.47 -14.04 10.85
CA VAL A 54 16.76 -15.11 10.13
C VAL A 54 15.68 -14.52 9.22
N ILE A 55 14.86 -13.58 9.70
CA ILE A 55 13.81 -12.97 8.89
C ILE A 55 14.41 -12.22 7.69
N ILE A 56 15.49 -11.47 7.90
CA ILE A 56 16.20 -10.76 6.82
C ILE A 56 16.73 -11.75 5.79
N ALA A 57 17.48 -12.77 6.24
CA ALA A 57 18.04 -13.79 5.36
C ALA A 57 16.95 -14.53 4.57
N THR A 58 15.79 -14.79 5.20
CA THR A 58 14.66 -15.44 4.53
C THR A 58 14.08 -14.57 3.41
N VAL A 59 13.99 -13.26 3.62
CA VAL A 59 13.55 -12.31 2.56
C VAL A 59 14.55 -12.28 1.41
N GLU A 60 15.86 -12.28 1.70
CA GLU A 60 16.90 -12.32 0.67
C GLU A 60 16.79 -13.60 -0.18
N ASN A 61 16.67 -14.77 0.45
CA ASN A 61 16.49 -16.04 -0.25
C ASN A 61 15.18 -16.08 -1.06
N MET A 62 14.10 -15.47 -0.55
CA MET A 62 12.85 -15.35 -1.31
C MET A 62 13.03 -14.54 -2.60
N ILE A 63 13.80 -13.43 -2.54
CA ILE A 63 14.08 -12.61 -3.72
C ILE A 63 14.88 -13.42 -4.76
N GLU A 64 15.86 -14.19 -4.32
CA GLU A 64 16.65 -15.07 -5.20
C GLU A 64 15.80 -16.16 -5.85
N GLY A 65 14.99 -16.88 -5.07
CA GLY A 65 14.08 -17.90 -5.59
C GLY A 65 13.07 -17.33 -6.60
N LEU A 66 12.46 -16.19 -6.29
CA LEU A 66 11.54 -15.52 -7.21
C LEU A 66 12.23 -15.09 -8.51
N ARG A 67 13.49 -14.61 -8.46
CA ARG A 67 14.27 -14.27 -9.66
C ARG A 67 14.60 -15.50 -10.51
N ALA A 68 14.76 -16.66 -9.88
CA ALA A 68 14.92 -17.94 -10.56
C ALA A 68 13.59 -18.49 -11.15
N GLY A 69 12.46 -17.81 -10.90
CA GLY A 69 11.14 -18.25 -11.34
C GLY A 69 10.50 -19.30 -10.43
N GLU A 70 11.07 -19.54 -9.25
CA GLU A 70 10.56 -20.50 -8.29
C GLU A 70 9.35 -19.94 -7.54
N GLN A 71 8.48 -20.85 -7.09
CA GLN A 71 7.48 -20.55 -6.09
C GLN A 71 8.06 -20.86 -4.71
N VAL A 72 8.17 -19.84 -3.86
CA VAL A 72 8.75 -19.97 -2.52
C VAL A 72 7.64 -20.30 -1.53
N ASP A 73 7.77 -21.45 -0.86
CA ASP A 73 6.80 -21.98 0.10
C ASP A 73 7.27 -21.71 1.54
N PHE A 74 6.43 -21.02 2.32
CA PHE A 74 6.66 -20.70 3.72
C PHE A 74 5.77 -21.52 4.66
N GLY A 75 5.23 -22.65 4.18
CA GLY A 75 4.35 -23.52 4.96
C GLY A 75 3.01 -22.85 5.26
N ASP A 76 2.63 -22.79 6.53
CA ASP A 76 1.32 -22.29 6.97
C ASP A 76 1.12 -20.79 6.69
N LEU A 77 2.21 -20.03 6.51
CA LEU A 77 2.14 -18.65 6.02
C LEU A 77 1.61 -18.60 4.58
N GLY A 78 1.96 -19.58 3.75
CA GLY A 78 1.57 -19.65 2.36
C GLY A 78 2.73 -19.52 1.39
N LYS A 79 2.41 -19.14 0.15
CA LYS A 79 3.32 -19.23 -1.00
C LYS A 79 3.45 -17.90 -1.72
N PHE A 80 4.67 -17.60 -2.17
CA PHE A 80 4.96 -16.46 -3.03
C PHE A 80 5.41 -16.95 -4.40
N ARG A 81 4.84 -16.37 -5.46
CA ARG A 81 5.23 -16.68 -6.86
C ARG A 81 5.16 -15.44 -7.75
N LEU A 82 5.81 -15.50 -8.91
CA LEU A 82 5.63 -14.49 -9.94
C LEU A 82 4.27 -14.62 -10.63
N GLN A 83 3.64 -13.47 -10.89
CA GLN A 83 2.44 -13.33 -11.71
C GLN A 83 2.70 -12.34 -12.83
N LEU A 84 2.44 -12.78 -14.06
CA LEU A 84 2.53 -11.93 -15.25
C LEU A 84 1.20 -11.20 -15.46
N THR A 85 1.30 -9.92 -15.79
CA THR A 85 0.19 -9.12 -16.31
C THR A 85 0.43 -8.85 -17.78
N SER A 86 -0.59 -8.96 -18.61
CA SER A 86 -0.48 -8.76 -20.05
C SER A 86 -1.73 -8.15 -20.65
N ARG A 87 -1.56 -7.52 -21.81
CA ARG A 87 -2.66 -7.18 -22.71
C ARG A 87 -3.00 -8.41 -23.55
N GLY A 88 -4.30 -8.67 -23.71
CA GLY A 88 -4.77 -9.72 -24.61
C GLY A 88 -4.29 -9.50 -26.05
N ALA A 89 -3.98 -10.59 -26.75
CA ALA A 89 -3.76 -10.61 -28.19
C ALA A 89 -4.96 -11.28 -28.87
N GLU A 90 -5.22 -10.97 -30.14
CA GLU A 90 -6.33 -11.56 -30.90
C GLU A 90 -6.20 -13.07 -31.06
N THR A 91 -4.97 -13.56 -31.20
CA THR A 91 -4.64 -15.00 -31.32
C THR A 91 -3.38 -15.31 -30.53
N ALA A 92 -3.18 -16.58 -30.17
CA ALA A 92 -1.98 -17.03 -29.46
C ALA A 92 -0.70 -16.79 -30.28
N GLU A 93 -0.77 -16.93 -31.60
CA GLU A 93 0.36 -16.70 -32.53
C GLU A 93 0.82 -15.24 -32.53
N LYS A 94 -0.09 -14.29 -32.31
CA LYS A 94 0.20 -12.86 -32.23
C LYS A 94 0.66 -12.42 -30.84
N PHE A 95 0.62 -13.31 -29.86
CA PHE A 95 1.09 -12.99 -28.51
C PHE A 95 2.62 -13.02 -28.47
N THR A 96 3.21 -11.92 -28.00
CA THR A 96 4.66 -11.77 -27.86
C THR A 96 5.00 -11.27 -26.47
N ALA A 97 6.29 -11.26 -26.11
CA ALA A 97 6.74 -10.67 -24.85
C ALA A 97 6.34 -9.19 -24.70
N ALA A 98 6.11 -8.45 -25.80
CA ALA A 98 5.63 -7.07 -25.77
C ALA A 98 4.18 -6.91 -25.27
N ASN A 99 3.42 -8.01 -25.23
CA ASN A 99 2.09 -8.04 -24.63
C ASN A 99 2.17 -8.08 -23.10
N ILE A 100 3.28 -8.54 -22.52
CA ILE A 100 3.49 -8.56 -21.07
C ILE A 100 3.73 -7.12 -20.60
N THR A 101 2.85 -6.63 -19.74
CA THR A 101 2.85 -5.24 -19.24
C THR A 101 3.50 -5.10 -17.87
N GLY A 102 3.75 -6.20 -17.17
CA GLY A 102 4.38 -6.17 -15.86
C GLY A 102 4.48 -7.54 -15.21
N VAL A 103 5.39 -7.64 -14.24
CA VAL A 103 5.62 -8.81 -13.40
C VAL A 103 5.41 -8.40 -11.96
N ASN A 104 4.49 -9.08 -11.27
CA ASN A 104 4.15 -8.82 -9.88
C ASN A 104 4.40 -10.07 -9.04
N ILE A 105 4.47 -9.91 -7.71
CA ILE A 105 4.47 -11.03 -6.78
C ILE A 105 3.03 -11.32 -6.37
N GLN A 106 2.61 -12.58 -6.51
CA GLN A 106 1.35 -13.08 -5.99
C GLN A 106 1.62 -13.85 -4.70
N PHE A 107 0.90 -13.47 -3.64
CA PHE A 107 0.82 -14.21 -2.40
C PHE A 107 -0.42 -15.10 -2.40
N ILE A 108 -0.25 -16.38 -2.08
CA ILE A 108 -1.31 -17.36 -1.90
C ILE A 108 -1.34 -17.71 -0.41
N PRO A 109 -2.38 -17.31 0.34
CA PRO A 109 -2.49 -17.61 1.76
C PRO A 109 -2.44 -19.11 2.05
N GLY A 110 -1.69 -19.50 3.09
CA GLY A 110 -1.71 -20.86 3.63
C GLY A 110 -3.08 -21.22 4.21
N GLU A 111 -3.27 -22.49 4.55
CA GLU A 111 -4.56 -23.02 5.02
C GLU A 111 -5.06 -22.29 6.27
N ASP A 112 -4.18 -22.18 7.27
CA ASP A 112 -4.47 -21.49 8.52
C ASP A 112 -4.90 -20.04 8.33
N LEU A 113 -4.42 -19.35 7.29
CA LEU A 113 -4.74 -17.94 7.01
C LEU A 113 -6.04 -17.70 6.24
N LYS A 114 -6.64 -18.74 5.63
CA LYS A 114 -7.83 -18.55 4.78
C LYS A 114 -9.06 -18.17 5.59
N ASP A 115 -9.19 -18.71 6.80
CA ASP A 115 -10.40 -18.60 7.61
C ASP A 115 -10.23 -17.77 8.89
N ILE A 116 -9.05 -17.18 9.14
CA ILE A 116 -8.77 -16.42 10.38
C ILE A 116 -9.69 -15.23 10.63
N PHE A 117 -10.37 -14.75 9.60
CA PHE A 117 -11.26 -13.60 9.67
C PHE A 117 -12.75 -13.98 9.61
N ALA A 118 -13.07 -15.28 9.56
CA ALA A 118 -14.44 -15.74 9.66
C ALA A 118 -15.05 -15.29 11.02
N GLY A 119 -16.12 -14.50 10.98
CA GLY A 119 -16.77 -13.98 12.18
C GLY A 119 -16.10 -12.76 12.82
N MET A 120 -15.14 -12.11 12.15
CA MET A 120 -14.52 -10.89 12.67
C MET A 120 -15.53 -9.74 12.81
N GLU A 121 -15.66 -9.21 14.04
CA GLU A 121 -16.48 -8.03 14.32
C GLU A 121 -15.85 -6.75 13.75
N CYS A 122 -16.65 -5.91 13.09
CA CYS A 122 -16.22 -4.65 12.48
C CYS A 122 -16.82 -3.45 13.21
N SER A 123 -15.97 -2.52 13.65
CA SER A 123 -16.41 -1.28 14.32
C SER A 123 -16.23 -0.06 13.40
N PRO A 124 -17.26 0.77 13.21
CA PRO A 124 -17.11 2.02 12.47
C PRO A 124 -16.26 3.01 13.28
N VAL A 125 -15.31 3.65 12.60
CA VAL A 125 -14.51 4.75 13.14
C VAL A 125 -14.50 5.92 12.15
N PRO A 126 -14.45 7.18 12.64
CA PRO A 126 -14.25 8.33 11.76
C PRO A 126 -12.95 8.19 10.97
N THR A 127 -12.94 8.72 9.74
CA THR A 127 -11.70 8.79 8.96
C THR A 127 -10.67 9.66 9.68
N ARG A 128 -9.37 9.40 9.48
CA ARG A 128 -8.30 10.25 10.03
C ARG A 128 -8.47 11.73 9.64
N ALA A 129 -9.00 11.99 8.45
CA ALA A 129 -9.34 13.33 7.97
C ALA A 129 -10.45 13.97 8.82
N ALA A 130 -11.54 13.24 9.06
CA ALA A 130 -12.62 13.68 9.93
C ALA A 130 -12.14 13.93 11.36
N THR A 131 -11.36 13.02 11.96
CA THR A 131 -10.81 13.21 13.32
C THR A 131 -9.92 14.45 13.40
N ARG A 132 -9.06 14.70 12.39
CA ARG A 132 -8.23 15.92 12.33
C ARG A 132 -9.07 17.19 12.19
N ALA A 133 -10.11 17.17 11.37
CA ALA A 133 -11.00 18.30 11.18
C ALA A 133 -11.76 18.64 12.48
N VAL A 134 -12.28 17.61 13.18
CA VAL A 134 -12.94 17.77 14.48
C VAL A 134 -11.99 18.32 15.54
N LEU A 135 -10.77 17.79 15.64
CA LEU A 135 -9.77 18.29 16.58
C LEU A 135 -9.38 19.75 16.29
N LYS A 136 -9.28 20.13 15.01
CA LYS A 136 -8.98 21.51 14.61
C LYS A 136 -10.11 22.45 15.00
N ALA A 137 -11.36 22.07 14.72
CA ALA A 137 -12.54 22.86 15.07
C ALA A 137 -12.69 23.02 16.59
N GLN A 138 -12.53 21.93 17.34
CA GLN A 138 -12.60 21.96 18.81
C GLN A 138 -11.53 22.87 19.42
N LYS A 139 -10.29 22.82 18.93
CA LYS A 139 -9.21 23.74 19.36
C LYS A 139 -9.50 25.20 18.98
N ALA A 140 -10.23 25.43 17.88
CA ALA A 140 -10.65 26.75 17.44
C ALA A 140 -11.96 27.23 18.08
N GLY A 141 -12.55 26.48 19.02
CA GLY A 141 -13.83 26.82 19.65
C GLY A 141 -15.04 26.71 18.71
N GLN A 142 -14.90 26.06 17.56
CA GLN A 142 -15.95 25.85 16.59
C GLN A 142 -16.75 24.57 16.92
N THR A 143 -18.07 24.65 16.83
CA THR A 143 -18.99 23.53 17.11
C THR A 143 -19.40 22.77 15.85
N THR A 144 -19.04 23.27 14.67
CA THR A 144 -19.38 22.67 13.36
C THR A 144 -18.11 22.27 12.61
N VAL A 145 -18.15 21.10 11.98
CA VAL A 145 -17.05 20.55 11.17
C VAL A 145 -17.64 20.09 9.85
N ASP A 146 -17.24 20.73 8.76
CA ASP A 146 -17.59 20.27 7.43
C ASP A 146 -16.61 19.17 6.98
N ILE A 147 -17.15 17.98 6.70
CA ILE A 147 -16.40 16.77 6.30
C ILE A 147 -16.61 16.50 4.79
N SER A 148 -17.32 17.38 4.07
CA SER A 148 -17.62 17.23 2.63
C SER A 148 -16.44 17.52 1.69
N GLY A 149 -15.24 17.82 2.24
CA GLY A 149 -14.04 18.12 1.47
C GLY A 149 -13.60 16.94 0.59
N THR A 150 -13.95 17.01 -0.69
CA THR A 150 -13.30 16.29 -1.78
C THR A 150 -11.79 16.47 -1.66
N SER A 151 -11.06 15.38 -1.41
CA SER A 151 -9.62 15.37 -1.63
C SER A 151 -9.41 15.37 -3.14
N THR A 152 -9.33 16.55 -3.73
CA THR A 152 -8.85 16.74 -5.11
C THR A 152 -7.46 16.11 -5.23
N PRO A 153 -7.21 15.18 -6.16
CA PRO A 153 -5.86 14.75 -6.51
C PRO A 153 -5.09 15.97 -7.03
N GLY A 154 -3.90 16.23 -6.48
CA GLY A 154 -3.12 17.44 -6.75
C GLY A 154 -2.94 17.74 -8.24
N GLY A 155 -3.52 18.85 -8.69
CA GLY A 155 -3.16 19.50 -9.94
C GLY A 155 -1.87 20.28 -9.73
N ASN A 156 -0.79 19.83 -10.37
CA ASN A 156 0.45 20.58 -10.46
C ASN A 156 0.25 21.73 -11.45
N ALA A 157 0.11 22.96 -10.94
CA ALA A 157 0.11 24.18 -11.73
C ALA A 157 1.10 25.17 -11.10
N GLY A 158 2.32 25.17 -11.63
CA GLY A 158 3.25 26.29 -11.62
C GLY A 158 4.03 26.15 -12.93
N GLY A 159 4.04 27.08 -13.86
CA GLY A 159 3.87 28.52 -13.79
C GLY A 159 4.89 29.02 -14.80
N GLY A 160 4.44 29.29 -16.03
CA GLY A 160 5.32 29.76 -17.09
C GLY A 160 5.76 31.19 -16.84
N ASN A 161 7.03 31.49 -17.11
CA ASN A 161 7.42 32.83 -17.53
C ASN A 161 8.42 32.74 -18.69
N ALA A 162 8.10 33.44 -19.77
CA ALA A 162 9.00 33.82 -20.85
C ALA A 162 10.19 34.60 -20.23
N GLY A 163 11.44 34.42 -20.63
CA GLY A 163 12.00 34.64 -21.96
C GLY A 163 12.97 35.84 -21.84
N GLY A 164 14.24 35.70 -22.23
CA GLY A 164 15.16 36.84 -22.27
C GLY A 164 16.65 36.49 -22.11
N ASP A 165 17.30 36.45 -23.27
CA ASP A 165 18.72 36.44 -23.65
C ASP A 165 19.70 37.39 -22.89
N GLY A 166 21.00 37.06 -22.97
CA GLY A 166 22.18 37.86 -22.59
C GLY A 166 22.73 37.52 -21.19
N GLY A 167 23.95 37.03 -20.96
CA GLY A 167 25.20 37.17 -21.70
C GLY A 167 26.22 37.85 -20.77
N ILE A 168 27.39 37.19 -20.61
CA ILE A 168 28.70 37.78 -20.26
C ILE A 168 29.04 37.97 -18.75
N GLU A 169 30.11 37.23 -18.35
CA GLU A 169 31.30 37.58 -17.52
C GLU A 169 31.05 38.23 -16.13
N ASP A 170 31.73 37.91 -15.03
CA ASP A 170 33.05 37.36 -14.77
C ASP A 170 33.05 36.83 -13.32
N ASP A 171 33.84 35.79 -13.08
CA ASP A 171 34.42 35.54 -11.75
C ASP A 171 35.51 36.59 -11.55
N PRO A 172 35.56 37.34 -10.43
CA PRO A 172 36.54 36.93 -9.43
C PRO A 172 36.23 37.34 -7.96
N LEU A 173 36.91 36.62 -7.07
CA LEU A 173 37.40 36.98 -5.72
C LEU A 173 36.65 36.34 -4.54
N GLY A 174 37.29 35.29 -3.99
CA GLY A 174 37.28 35.01 -2.55
C GLY A 174 37.09 33.56 -2.17
#